data_AF-A0A3N5TUM9-F1
#
_entry.id   AF-A0A3N5TUM9-F1
#
_cell.length_a   1.000
_cell.length_b   1.000
_cell.length_c   1.000
_cell.angle_alpha   90.00
_cell.angle_beta   90.00
_cell.angle_gamma   90.00
#
_symmetry.space_group_name_H-M   'P 1'
#
loop_
_entity.id
_entity.type
_entity.pdbx_description
1 polymer ?
#
loop_
_entity_poly.entity_id
_entity_poly.type
_entity_poly.pdbx_seq_one_letter_code
_entity_poly.pdbx_strand_id
1 'polypeptide(L)'
;MSDIPTAEELLTNVGHRPSATDWMDVPVEIRKGIACYAGNPKSLETLSAPNPRTWSCFDKDWQLPENWQEIIHNGFRERLEKFRTFRVFMDICVRCGACADKCHYFIGTGDPKNMPVLRAELLRSIYRNDFTMAGRILGKLNGARPMTENVLKEWWSYLYQCSE
;
A
#
# COMPACT_ATOMS: atom_id res chain seq x y z
N MET A 1 15.81 -19.65 -24.09
CA MET A 1 14.45 -19.22 -24.45
C MET A 1 13.96 -18.42 -23.25
N SER A 2 13.60 -17.17 -23.45
CA SER A 2 13.21 -16.27 -22.35
C SER A 2 12.00 -16.86 -21.62
N ASP A 3 12.07 -16.99 -20.29
CA ASP A 3 10.97 -17.41 -19.38
C ASP A 3 9.81 -16.39 -19.34
N ILE A 4 9.57 -15.69 -20.44
CA ILE A 4 8.55 -14.64 -20.57
C ILE A 4 7.27 -15.32 -21.06
N PRO A 5 6.17 -15.25 -20.29
CA PRO A 5 4.89 -15.81 -20.71
C PRO A 5 4.40 -15.19 -22.02
N THR A 6 3.65 -15.95 -22.80
CA THR A 6 2.98 -15.45 -24.00
C THR A 6 1.83 -14.50 -23.64
N ALA A 7 1.43 -13.62 -24.57
CA ALA A 7 0.32 -12.69 -24.36
C ALA A 7 -1.00 -13.42 -24.02
N GLU A 8 -1.25 -14.57 -24.62
CA GLU A 8 -2.45 -15.38 -24.35
C GLU A 8 -2.41 -16.00 -22.94
N GLU A 9 -1.24 -16.48 -22.50
CA GLU A 9 -1.05 -16.95 -21.12
C GLU A 9 -1.22 -15.82 -20.10
N LEU A 10 -0.76 -14.61 -20.40
CA LEU A 10 -0.97 -13.45 -19.51
C LEU A 10 -2.45 -13.09 -19.39
N LEU A 11 -3.19 -13.06 -20.50
CA LEU A 11 -4.60 -12.69 -20.49
C LEU A 11 -5.50 -13.76 -19.85
N THR A 12 -5.19 -15.03 -20.05
CA THR A 12 -5.99 -16.14 -19.51
C THR A 12 -5.84 -16.28 -17.98
N ASN A 13 -4.66 -15.92 -17.46
CA ASN A 13 -4.37 -16.04 -16.02
C ASN A 13 -4.88 -14.86 -15.18
N VAL A 14 -5.37 -13.78 -15.80
CA VAL A 14 -5.91 -12.62 -15.08
C VAL A 14 -7.39 -12.82 -14.80
N GLY A 15 -7.72 -13.18 -13.56
CA GLY A 15 -9.09 -13.28 -13.07
C GLY A 15 -9.53 -12.01 -12.34
N HIS A 16 -10.61 -11.37 -12.78
CA HIS A 16 -11.22 -10.21 -12.09
C HIS A 16 -12.29 -10.60 -11.06
N ARG A 17 -12.42 -11.89 -10.76
CA ARG A 17 -13.34 -12.37 -9.72
C ARG A 17 -12.73 -12.08 -8.34
N PRO A 18 -13.49 -11.51 -7.40
CA PRO A 18 -13.01 -11.29 -6.05
C PRO A 18 -12.52 -12.60 -5.41
N SER A 19 -11.41 -12.54 -4.68
CA SER A 19 -10.96 -13.66 -3.85
C SER A 19 -11.99 -13.98 -2.77
N ALA A 20 -12.08 -15.25 -2.36
CA ALA A 20 -12.89 -15.65 -1.20
C ALA A 20 -12.33 -15.07 0.12
N THR A 21 -11.03 -14.80 0.16
CA THR A 21 -10.33 -14.21 1.31
C THR A 21 -10.54 -12.69 1.34
N ASP A 22 -10.77 -12.15 2.54
CA ASP A 22 -10.82 -10.71 2.76
C ASP A 22 -9.47 -10.05 2.44
N TRP A 23 -9.51 -8.86 1.84
CA TRP A 23 -8.31 -8.18 1.39
C TRP A 23 -7.31 -7.85 2.51
N MET A 24 -7.77 -7.66 3.76
CA MET A 24 -6.89 -7.40 4.90
C MET A 24 -6.09 -8.64 5.30
N ASP A 25 -6.56 -9.83 4.93
CA ASP A 25 -5.96 -11.11 5.30
C ASP A 25 -5.09 -11.70 4.18
N VAL A 26 -5.14 -11.12 2.97
CA VAL A 26 -4.25 -11.50 1.86
C VAL A 26 -2.84 -10.94 2.12
N PRO A 27 -1.81 -11.77 2.28
CA PRO A 27 -0.44 -11.28 2.48
C PRO A 27 0.10 -10.59 1.23
N VAL A 28 0.98 -9.62 1.42
CA VAL A 28 1.69 -8.97 0.32
C VAL A 28 2.86 -9.84 -0.14
N GLU A 29 2.99 -10.03 -1.45
CA GLU A 29 4.14 -10.69 -2.07
C GLU A 29 4.97 -9.65 -2.83
N ILE A 30 6.18 -9.36 -2.33
CA ILE A 30 7.11 -8.44 -3.00
C ILE A 30 7.85 -9.21 -4.08
N ARG A 31 7.49 -8.97 -5.35
CA ARG A 31 8.01 -9.71 -6.51
C ARG A 31 9.19 -9.02 -7.15
N LYS A 32 10.22 -9.80 -7.48
CA LYS A 32 11.38 -9.32 -8.23
C LYS A 32 10.95 -8.87 -9.63
N GLY A 33 11.43 -7.70 -10.06
CA GLY A 33 11.08 -7.09 -11.35
C GLY A 33 9.87 -6.14 -11.30
N ILE A 34 9.11 -6.16 -10.20
CA ILE A 34 7.99 -5.23 -9.95
C ILE A 34 8.30 -4.30 -8.77
N ALA A 35 9.00 -4.83 -7.75
CA ALA A 35 9.34 -4.08 -6.54
C ALA A 35 10.34 -2.95 -6.82
N CYS A 36 10.12 -1.79 -6.18
CA CYS A 36 11.09 -0.69 -6.16
C CYS A 36 12.33 -1.09 -5.33
N TYR A 37 13.53 -0.73 -5.77
CA TYR A 37 14.76 -1.10 -5.04
C TYR A 37 15.17 0.01 -4.08
N ALA A 38 15.80 -0.36 -2.97
CA ALA A 38 16.36 0.61 -2.04
C ALA A 38 17.43 1.47 -2.73
N GLY A 39 17.42 2.77 -2.42
CA GLY A 39 18.43 3.70 -2.90
C GLY A 39 19.82 3.40 -2.32
N ASN A 40 20.86 3.71 -3.08
CA ASN A 40 22.25 3.61 -2.61
C ASN A 40 22.47 4.53 -1.39
N PRO A 41 22.98 4.02 -0.26
CA PRO A 41 23.22 4.81 0.96
C PRO A 41 24.04 6.07 0.70
N LYS A 42 25.10 5.99 -0.11
CA LYS A 42 25.96 7.13 -0.44
C LYS A 42 25.21 8.26 -1.15
N SER A 43 24.28 7.90 -2.04
CA SER A 43 23.43 8.87 -2.73
C SER A 43 22.42 9.51 -1.78
N LEU A 44 21.85 8.72 -0.87
CA LEU A 44 20.91 9.20 0.15
C LEU A 44 21.59 10.17 1.12
N GLU A 45 22.81 9.87 1.59
CA GLU A 45 23.62 10.77 2.41
C GLU A 45 23.93 12.09 1.67
N THR A 46 24.32 11.99 0.39
CA THR A 46 24.62 13.17 -0.44
C THR A 46 23.41 14.09 -0.56
N LEU A 47 22.20 13.53 -0.66
CA LEU A 47 20.95 14.29 -0.74
C LEU A 47 20.40 14.69 0.64
N SER A 48 21.09 14.36 1.73
CA SER A 48 20.58 14.52 3.10
C SER A 48 19.20 13.87 3.30
N ALA A 49 18.96 12.75 2.61
CA ALA A 49 17.73 11.98 2.72
C ALA A 49 17.67 11.28 4.09
N PRO A 50 16.46 11.08 4.66
CA PRO A 50 16.32 10.47 5.98
C PRO A 50 16.69 8.98 5.96
N ASN A 51 17.27 8.52 7.07
CA ASN A 51 17.59 7.12 7.33
C ASN A 51 18.38 6.40 6.20
N PRO A 52 19.54 6.94 5.76
CA PRO A 52 20.38 6.29 4.76
C PRO A 52 20.99 5.00 5.35
N ARG A 53 20.72 3.86 4.71
CA ARG A 53 21.23 2.55 5.15
C ARG A 53 21.19 1.53 4.02
N THR A 54 21.98 0.47 4.14
CA THR A 54 21.93 -0.67 3.21
C THR A 54 20.83 -1.63 3.66
N TRP A 55 19.76 -1.74 2.87
CA TRP A 55 18.66 -2.67 3.10
C TRP A 55 18.03 -3.10 1.78
N SER A 56 17.23 -4.17 1.77
CA SER A 56 16.48 -4.62 0.61
C SER A 56 15.02 -4.87 0.96
N CYS A 57 14.11 -4.56 0.03
CA CYS A 57 12.68 -4.84 0.18
C CYS A 57 12.37 -6.35 0.21
N PHE A 58 13.31 -7.19 -0.25
CA PHE A 58 13.22 -8.66 -0.18
C PHE A 58 13.69 -9.24 1.15
N ASP A 59 14.36 -8.44 1.99
CA ASP A 59 14.82 -8.91 3.29
C ASP A 59 13.64 -9.04 4.27
N LYS A 60 13.75 -9.99 5.20
CA LYS A 60 12.75 -10.16 6.26
C LYS A 60 12.74 -8.97 7.20
N ASP A 61 13.90 -8.47 7.57
CA ASP A 61 14.07 -7.29 8.43
C ASP A 61 14.41 -6.07 7.57
N TRP A 62 13.56 -5.05 7.65
CA TRP A 62 13.74 -3.79 6.91
C TRP A 62 14.60 -2.76 7.65
N GLN A 63 15.12 -3.13 8.84
CA GLN A 63 15.97 -2.27 9.68
C GLN A 63 15.29 -0.90 9.91
N LEU A 64 14.01 -0.94 10.27
CA LEU A 64 13.24 0.27 10.53
C LEU A 64 13.74 0.93 11.82
N PRO A 65 13.73 2.27 11.93
CA PRO A 65 14.09 2.95 13.17
C PRO A 65 13.08 2.57 14.27
N GLU A 66 13.49 2.53 15.53
CA GLU A 66 12.66 2.08 16.65
C GLU A 66 11.31 2.82 16.74
N ASN A 67 11.29 4.11 16.40
CA ASN A 67 10.10 4.97 16.43
C ASN A 67 9.36 5.05 15.08
N TRP A 68 9.53 4.10 14.16
CA TRP A 68 8.93 4.16 12.81
C TRP A 68 7.41 4.32 12.83
N GLN A 69 6.70 3.71 13.78
CA GLN A 69 5.24 3.85 13.92
C GLN A 69 4.86 5.29 14.26
N GLU A 70 5.62 5.92 15.15
CA GLU A 70 5.42 7.32 15.54
C GLU A 70 5.70 8.26 14.36
N ILE A 71 6.77 8.02 13.60
CA ILE A 71 7.08 8.79 12.38
C ILE A 71 5.89 8.76 11.42
N ILE A 72 5.33 7.59 11.16
CA ILE A 72 4.17 7.44 10.27
C ILE A 72 2.93 8.12 10.85
N HIS A 73 2.62 7.90 12.13
CA HIS A 73 1.46 8.48 12.78
C HIS A 73 1.51 10.02 12.78
N ASN A 74 2.65 10.60 13.14
CA ASN A 74 2.85 12.04 13.13
C ASN A 74 2.83 12.62 11.71
N GLY A 75 3.44 11.92 10.75
CA GLY A 75 3.38 12.30 9.34
C GLY A 75 1.96 12.33 8.80
N PHE A 76 1.14 11.33 9.17
CA PHE A 76 -0.27 11.28 8.81
C PHE A 76 -1.06 12.43 9.45
N ARG A 77 -0.85 12.68 10.75
CA ARG A 77 -1.47 13.79 11.50
C ARG A 77 -1.18 15.14 10.85
N GLU A 78 0.09 15.42 10.56
CA GLU A 78 0.52 16.67 9.92
C GLU A 78 -0.21 16.91 8.59
N ARG A 79 -0.37 15.86 7.77
CA ARG A 79 -1.05 15.95 6.47
C ARG A 79 -2.56 16.15 6.61
N LEU A 80 -3.19 15.56 7.61
CA LEU A 80 -4.60 15.78 7.94
C LEU A 80 -4.88 17.21 8.41
N GLU A 81 -3.97 17.79 9.20
CA GLU A 81 -4.07 19.16 9.70
C GLU A 81 -3.80 20.19 8.60
N LYS A 82 -2.79 19.94 7.78
CA LYS A 82 -2.34 20.86 6.72
C LYS A 82 -3.25 20.86 5.49
N PHE A 83 -3.79 19.70 5.10
CA PHE A 83 -4.52 19.56 3.84
C PHE A 83 -5.97 19.13 4.05
N ARG A 84 -6.89 20.09 3.92
CA ARG A 84 -8.34 19.81 3.93
C ARG A 84 -8.74 18.74 2.90
N THR A 85 -8.15 18.77 1.71
CA THR A 85 -8.44 17.80 0.64
C THR A 85 -8.11 16.37 1.07
N PHE A 86 -6.96 16.17 1.72
CA PHE A 86 -6.56 14.87 2.24
C PHE A 86 -7.56 14.35 3.26
N ARG A 87 -7.95 15.19 4.24
CA ARG A 87 -8.97 14.85 5.23
C ARG A 87 -10.31 14.47 4.58
N VAL A 88 -10.80 15.28 3.65
CA VAL A 88 -12.06 14.99 2.93
C VAL A 88 -11.98 13.66 2.17
N PHE A 89 -10.86 13.37 1.50
CA PHE A 89 -10.70 12.11 0.77
C PHE A 89 -10.57 10.87 1.65
N MET A 90 -10.25 11.03 2.94
CA MET A 90 -10.33 9.93 3.91
C MET A 90 -11.77 9.59 4.27
N ASP A 91 -12.68 10.57 4.28
CA ASP A 91 -14.06 10.40 4.78
C ASP A 91 -15.11 10.19 3.67
N ILE A 92 -14.91 10.76 2.48
CA ILE A 92 -15.97 10.86 1.45
C ILE A 92 -16.17 9.60 0.60
N CYS A 93 -15.21 8.69 0.57
CA CYS A 93 -15.28 7.55 -0.33
C CYS A 93 -16.36 6.55 0.12
N VAL A 94 -17.43 6.42 -0.67
CA VAL A 94 -18.51 5.46 -0.44
C VAL A 94 -18.21 4.05 -0.96
N ARG A 95 -17.00 3.82 -1.48
CA ARG A 95 -16.54 2.52 -2.01
C ARG A 95 -17.44 1.95 -3.12
N CYS A 96 -17.98 2.82 -3.98
CA CYS A 96 -18.88 2.41 -5.07
C CYS A 96 -18.22 1.55 -6.16
N GLY A 97 -16.88 1.51 -6.23
CA GLY A 97 -16.16 0.72 -7.23
C GLY A 97 -16.18 1.29 -8.66
N ALA A 98 -16.78 2.46 -8.90
CA ALA A 98 -16.89 3.06 -10.24
C ALA A 98 -15.54 3.40 -10.90
N CYS A 99 -14.42 3.35 -10.16
CA CYS A 99 -13.07 3.54 -10.69
C CYS A 99 -12.40 2.22 -11.11
N ALA A 100 -12.95 1.06 -10.76
CA ALA A 100 -12.28 -0.22 -10.92
C ALA A 100 -12.16 -0.60 -12.41
N ASP A 101 -13.24 -0.46 -13.17
CA ASP A 101 -13.32 -0.83 -14.59
C ASP A 101 -12.52 0.10 -15.53
N LYS A 102 -11.98 1.22 -15.01
CA LYS A 102 -11.11 2.15 -15.75
C LYS A 102 -9.65 2.04 -15.36
N CYS A 103 -9.33 1.30 -14.30
CA CYS A 103 -7.98 1.25 -13.76
C CYS A 103 -7.14 0.21 -14.50
N HIS A 104 -6.16 0.65 -15.29
CA HIS A 104 -5.24 -0.24 -16.01
C HIS A 104 -4.49 -1.21 -15.09
N TYR A 105 -4.12 -0.79 -13.87
CA TYR A 105 -3.45 -1.67 -12.90
C TYR A 105 -4.37 -2.80 -12.44
N PHE A 106 -5.64 -2.50 -12.13
CA PHE A 106 -6.61 -3.52 -11.76
C PHE A 106 -6.96 -4.42 -12.95
N ILE A 107 -7.19 -3.85 -14.13
CA ILE A 107 -7.52 -4.62 -15.34
C ILE A 107 -6.38 -5.58 -15.69
N GLY A 108 -5.13 -5.13 -15.60
CA GLY A 108 -3.96 -5.95 -15.94
C GLY A 108 -3.56 -6.99 -14.89
N THR A 109 -4.00 -6.84 -13.64
CA THR A 109 -3.59 -7.77 -12.54
C THR A 109 -4.72 -8.58 -11.95
N GLY A 110 -5.97 -8.11 -12.05
CA GLY A 110 -7.11 -8.66 -11.30
C GLY A 110 -7.04 -8.43 -9.79
N ASP A 111 -5.94 -7.87 -9.28
CA ASP A 111 -5.72 -7.68 -7.84
C ASP A 111 -6.49 -6.46 -7.34
N PRO A 112 -7.46 -6.63 -6.44
CA PRO A 112 -8.24 -5.51 -5.94
C PRO A 112 -7.37 -4.47 -5.21
N LYS A 113 -6.21 -4.80 -4.64
CA LYS A 113 -5.35 -3.78 -4.00
C LYS A 113 -4.68 -2.83 -5.01
N ASN A 114 -4.79 -3.14 -6.31
CA ASN A 114 -4.40 -2.25 -7.40
C ASN A 114 -5.53 -1.32 -7.89
N MET A 115 -6.79 -1.55 -7.52
CA MET A 115 -7.85 -0.59 -7.87
C MET A 115 -7.79 0.66 -6.97
N PRO A 116 -8.20 1.84 -7.47
CA PRO A 116 -8.07 3.10 -6.73
C PRO A 116 -8.80 3.11 -5.38
N VAL A 117 -9.98 2.47 -5.30
CA VAL A 117 -10.75 2.38 -4.04
C VAL A 117 -9.94 1.65 -2.98
N LEU A 118 -9.53 0.40 -3.22
CA LEU A 118 -8.88 -0.42 -2.21
C LEU A 118 -7.44 0.03 -1.94
N ARG A 119 -6.73 0.52 -2.95
CA ARG A 119 -5.40 1.13 -2.75
C ARG A 119 -5.49 2.31 -1.78
N ALA A 120 -6.53 3.14 -1.88
CA ALA A 120 -6.79 4.19 -0.90
C ALA A 120 -7.28 3.64 0.45
N GLU A 121 -8.01 2.52 0.48
CA GLU A 121 -8.39 1.85 1.74
C GLU A 121 -7.18 1.35 2.53
N LEU A 122 -6.04 1.08 1.90
CA LEU A 122 -4.78 0.79 2.62
C LEU A 122 -4.47 1.92 3.61
N LEU A 123 -4.52 3.19 3.16
CA LEU A 123 -4.37 4.35 4.03
C LEU A 123 -5.55 4.56 4.96
N ARG A 124 -6.79 4.46 4.45
CA ARG A 124 -7.99 4.70 5.27
C ARG A 124 -8.14 3.70 6.42
N SER A 125 -7.61 2.49 6.29
CA SER A 125 -7.64 1.48 7.36
C SER A 125 -6.88 1.92 8.61
N ILE A 126 -5.72 2.56 8.42
CA ILE A 126 -4.92 3.14 9.51
C ILE A 126 -5.56 4.46 9.99
N TYR A 127 -6.05 5.29 9.06
CA TYR A 127 -6.78 6.51 9.44
C TYR A 127 -7.94 6.23 10.40
N ARG A 128 -8.76 5.22 10.08
CA ARG A 128 -9.89 4.82 10.93
C ARG A 128 -9.41 4.31 12.28
N ASN A 129 -8.34 3.52 12.31
CA ASN A 129 -7.76 2.98 13.54
C ASN A 129 -7.20 4.08 14.46
N ASP A 130 -6.53 5.07 13.90
CA ASP A 130 -5.73 6.02 14.70
C ASP A 130 -6.48 7.32 14.99
N PHE A 131 -7.31 7.80 14.06
CA PHE A 131 -7.85 9.17 14.09
C PHE A 131 -9.37 9.23 14.23
N THR A 132 -10.08 8.10 14.18
CA THR A 132 -11.55 8.08 14.33
C THR A 132 -11.98 7.31 15.57
N MET A 133 -13.01 7.78 16.27
CA MET A 133 -13.57 7.06 17.42
C MET A 133 -14.32 5.80 16.98
N ALA A 134 -15.13 5.91 15.93
CA ALA A 134 -15.89 4.77 15.39
C ALA A 134 -14.96 3.66 14.87
N GLY A 135 -13.86 3.99 14.20
CA GLY A 135 -12.88 3.00 13.75
C GLY A 135 -12.16 2.29 14.89
N ARG A 136 -11.83 2.99 15.99
CA ARG A 136 -11.26 2.36 17.19
C ARG A 136 -12.21 1.38 17.87
N ILE A 137 -13.51 1.70 17.91
CA ILE A 137 -14.53 0.86 18.54
C ILE A 137 -14.88 -0.34 17.66
N LEU A 138 -15.13 -0.11 16.37
CA LEU A 138 -15.58 -1.15 15.44
C LEU A 138 -14.42 -2.02 14.91
N GLY A 139 -13.18 -1.53 15.00
CA GLY A 139 -11.98 -2.25 14.56
C GLY A 139 -12.10 -2.78 13.13
N LYS A 140 -11.81 -4.07 12.96
CA LYS A 140 -11.84 -4.75 11.65
C LYS A 140 -13.20 -4.68 10.95
N LEU A 141 -14.32 -4.58 11.68
CA LEU A 141 -15.66 -4.46 11.09
C LEU A 141 -15.85 -3.16 10.30
N ASN A 142 -15.15 -2.09 10.70
CA ASN A 142 -15.11 -0.84 9.94
C ASN A 142 -13.90 -0.77 8.99
N GLY A 143 -13.23 -1.91 8.75
CA GLY A 143 -12.00 -1.98 7.98
C GLY A 143 -10.85 -1.19 8.61
N ALA A 144 -10.80 -1.08 9.94
CA ALA A 144 -9.69 -0.50 10.67
C ALA A 144 -8.71 -1.60 11.11
N ARG A 145 -7.42 -1.32 11.04
CA ARG A 145 -6.35 -2.23 11.49
C ARG A 145 -5.17 -1.43 12.03
N PRO A 146 -4.35 -2.00 12.93
CA PRO A 146 -3.15 -1.34 13.42
C PRO A 146 -2.06 -1.26 12.34
N MET A 147 -1.20 -0.25 12.45
CA MET A 147 -0.01 -0.14 11.61
C MET A 147 1.07 -1.14 12.09
N THR A 148 1.24 -2.24 11.36
CA THR A 148 2.27 -3.25 11.60
C THR A 148 3.31 -3.24 10.48
N GLU A 149 4.46 -3.89 10.69
CA GLU A 149 5.49 -3.98 9.65
C GLU A 149 4.95 -4.61 8.36
N ASN A 150 4.10 -5.64 8.47
CA ASN A 150 3.45 -6.26 7.29
C ASN A 150 2.53 -5.27 6.55
N VAL A 151 1.80 -4.43 7.29
CA VAL A 151 0.96 -3.39 6.68
C VAL A 151 1.83 -2.30 6.03
N LEU A 152 2.96 -1.94 6.64
CA LEU A 152 3.92 -1.01 6.04
C LEU A 152 4.53 -1.57 4.75
N LYS A 153 4.90 -2.86 4.73
CA LYS A 153 5.37 -3.56 3.52
C LYS A 153 4.30 -3.59 2.44
N GLU A 154 3.04 -3.78 2.83
CA GLU A 154 1.92 -3.73 1.91
C GLU A 154 1.72 -2.32 1.32
N TRP A 155 1.74 -1.28 2.16
CA TRP A 155 1.70 0.11 1.69
C TRP A 155 2.83 0.38 0.71
N TRP A 156 4.05 0.02 1.07
CA TRP A 156 5.20 0.21 0.23
C TRP A 156 5.04 -0.51 -1.12
N SER A 157 4.63 -1.78 -1.14
CA SER A 157 4.42 -2.50 -2.39
C SER A 157 3.36 -1.81 -3.26
N TYR A 158 2.15 -1.59 -2.74
CA TYR A 158 1.06 -1.09 -3.56
C TYR A 158 1.15 0.39 -3.93
N LEU A 159 1.89 1.19 -3.16
CA LEU A 159 2.09 2.61 -3.47
C LEU A 159 3.23 2.84 -4.47
N TYR A 160 4.16 1.90 -4.63
CA TYR A 160 5.33 2.06 -5.51
C TYR A 160 5.38 1.11 -6.71
N GLN A 161 4.77 -0.08 -6.65
CA GLN A 161 4.88 -1.12 -7.68
C GLN A 161 4.37 -0.77 -9.09
N CYS A 162 3.68 0.37 -9.27
CA CYS A 162 3.10 0.78 -10.55
C CYS A 162 3.41 2.24 -10.93
N SER A 163 4.14 2.96 -10.08
CA SER A 163 4.32 4.40 -10.15
C SER A 163 5.78 4.85 -10.13
N GLU A 164 6.71 3.92 -9.88
CA GLU A 164 8.16 4.08 -10.02
C GLU A 164 8.72 2.97 -10.91
#